data_AF-A0A1H0GJ71-F1
#
_entry.id   AF-A0A1H0GJ71-F1
#
_cell.length_a   1.000
_cell.length_b   1.000
_cell.length_c   1.000
_cell.angle_alpha   90.00
_cell.angle_beta   90.00
_cell.angle_gamma   90.00
#
_symmetry.space_group_name_H-M   'P 1'
#
loop_
_entity.id
_entity.type
_entity.pdbx_description
1 polymer ?
#
loop_
_entity_poly.entity_id
_entity_poly.type
_entity_poly.pdbx_seq_one_letter_code
_entity_poly.pdbx_strand_id
1 'polypeptide(L)'
;MIKKNVWWIGLVLLLLVGCSSNADAEDTLNMNSLEGDDPLIDEEGAEDNDNKMQLTLDGASYPFTAKDYPILSQFVHNFNQPEQQLRKLPFSKIKEDQYLVEFACHEQRCSHLMIDFEQKHSFLMSDLSKLVSSQASPDQQYVAFLFERTYEKEAMHQLIVMDLDTLEPIELEPGEDHLLPKPNQYQYAIHSVTFMDEERLQITSNDPVAGSDTKDPVRTQWIYK
;
A
#
# COMPACT_ATOMS: atom_id res chain seq x y z
N MET A 1 -19.69 50.74 31.50
CA MET A 1 -18.70 49.90 30.76
C MET A 1 -19.22 48.47 30.66
N ILE A 2 -20.10 48.16 29.71
CA ILE A 2 -20.60 46.80 29.45
C ILE A 2 -20.87 46.70 27.94
N LYS A 3 -19.81 46.54 27.14
CA LYS A 3 -19.88 46.21 25.70
C LYS A 3 -18.53 45.65 25.27
N LYS A 4 -18.21 44.40 25.61
CA LYS A 4 -17.09 43.68 24.98
C LYS A 4 -17.20 42.16 24.99
N ASN A 5 -18.14 41.58 25.74
CA ASN A 5 -18.24 40.11 25.85
C ASN A 5 -19.32 39.46 24.97
N VAL A 6 -20.07 40.23 24.17
CA VAL A 6 -21.13 39.68 23.31
C VAL A 6 -20.58 39.14 21.98
N TRP A 7 -19.37 39.55 21.57
CA TRP A 7 -18.78 39.11 20.30
C TRP A 7 -18.27 37.66 20.34
N TRP A 8 -17.88 37.15 21.51
CA TRP A 8 -17.37 35.78 21.63
C TRP A 8 -18.45 34.69 21.57
N ILE A 9 -19.73 35.04 21.79
CA ILE A 9 -20.84 34.08 21.78
C ILE A 9 -21.34 33.81 20.35
N GLY A 10 -21.09 34.72 19.40
CA GLY A 10 -21.48 34.54 18.00
C GLY A 10 -20.60 33.54 17.23
N LEU A 11 -19.34 33.36 17.62
CA LEU A 11 -18.39 32.50 16.90
C LEU A 11 -18.61 31.00 17.17
N VAL A 12 -19.15 30.65 18.34
CA VAL A 12 -19.35 29.25 18.76
C VAL A 12 -20.58 28.61 18.09
N LEU A 13 -21.57 29.41 17.67
CA LEU A 13 -22.79 28.92 17.04
C LEU A 13 -22.63 28.47 15.57
N LEU A 14 -21.51 28.80 14.92
CA LEU A 14 -21.24 28.39 13.53
C LEU A 14 -20.66 26.98 13.39
N LEU A 15 -20.27 26.33 14.49
CA LEU A 15 -19.68 24.99 14.48
C LEU A 15 -20.70 23.84 14.60
N LEU A 16 -22.01 24.15 14.68
CA LEU A 16 -23.06 23.14 14.90
C LEU A 16 -23.86 22.75 13.65
N VAL A 17 -23.46 23.19 12.46
CA VAL A 17 -24.04 22.66 11.21
C VAL A 17 -23.26 21.40 10.80
N GLY A 18 -23.44 20.33 11.60
CA GLY A 18 -23.11 18.98 11.20
C GLY A 18 -24.24 18.43 10.32
N CYS A 19 -23.90 17.91 9.15
CA CYS A 19 -24.85 17.21 8.29
C CYS A 19 -25.43 15.99 9.03
N SER A 20 -26.71 16.05 9.42
CA SER A 20 -27.49 14.85 9.68
C SER A 20 -27.83 14.21 8.33
N SER A 21 -27.22 13.05 8.05
CA SER A 21 -27.72 12.17 7.00
C SER A 21 -29.10 11.66 7.42
N ASN A 22 -30.07 11.83 6.53
CA ASN A 22 -31.47 11.44 6.67
C ASN A 22 -31.64 10.04 7.28
N ALA A 23 -32.29 10.00 8.44
CA ALA A 23 -33.00 8.85 8.94
C ALA A 23 -34.42 9.32 9.29
N ASP A 24 -35.25 9.44 8.26
CA ASP A 24 -36.70 9.40 8.35
C ASP A 24 -37.13 8.10 7.66
N ALA A 25 -38.17 7.39 8.05
CA ALA A 25 -38.97 7.27 9.25
C ALA A 25 -39.92 6.11 8.89
N GLU A 26 -40.26 5.28 9.86
CA GLU A 26 -41.34 4.30 9.72
C GLU A 26 -42.61 5.02 9.21
N ASP A 27 -43.23 4.48 8.16
CA ASP A 27 -44.65 4.69 7.95
C ASP A 27 -45.37 3.35 7.79
N THR A 28 -46.52 3.38 8.42
CA THR A 28 -47.48 2.39 8.84
C THR A 28 -47.97 1.40 7.78
N LEU A 29 -48.13 0.17 8.29
CA LEU A 29 -49.10 -0.87 7.93
C LEU A 29 -50.20 -0.46 6.94
N ASN A 30 -50.27 -1.17 5.81
CA ASN A 30 -51.54 -1.39 5.13
C ASN A 30 -51.68 -2.89 4.81
N MET A 31 -52.51 -3.57 5.61
CA MET A 31 -53.01 -4.91 5.32
C MET A 31 -53.83 -4.86 4.03
N ASN A 32 -53.47 -5.69 3.05
CA ASN A 32 -54.47 -6.35 2.23
C ASN A 32 -54.09 -7.83 2.11
N SER A 33 -54.96 -8.64 2.70
CA SER A 33 -55.00 -10.09 2.62
C SER A 33 -55.26 -10.53 1.18
N LEU A 34 -54.45 -11.46 0.67
CA LEU A 34 -54.88 -12.48 -0.28
C LEU A 34 -54.12 -13.78 0.03
N GLU A 35 -54.85 -14.73 0.62
CA GLU A 35 -54.49 -16.14 0.73
C GLU A 35 -54.09 -16.71 -0.64
N GLY A 36 -52.97 -17.43 -0.65
CA GLY A 36 -52.51 -18.29 -1.74
C GLY A 36 -51.42 -19.21 -1.21
N ASP A 37 -51.79 -20.44 -0.88
CA ASP A 37 -50.89 -21.57 -0.61
C ASP A 37 -49.95 -21.80 -1.81
N ASP A 38 -48.64 -21.64 -1.60
CA ASP A 38 -47.58 -22.43 -2.24
C ASP A 38 -46.27 -22.23 -1.41
N PRO A 39 -45.34 -23.18 -1.42
CA PRO A 39 -44.59 -23.60 -0.25
C PRO A 39 -43.49 -22.62 0.13
N LEU A 40 -43.18 -22.62 1.43
CA LEU A 40 -42.01 -22.01 2.06
C LEU A 40 -40.76 -22.33 1.22
N ILE A 41 -40.33 -21.35 0.44
CA ILE A 41 -38.94 -21.25 0.01
C ILE A 41 -38.19 -20.85 1.27
N ASP A 42 -37.44 -21.80 1.83
CA ASP A 42 -36.44 -21.51 2.85
C ASP A 42 -35.51 -20.41 2.31
N GLU A 43 -35.68 -19.18 2.82
CA GLU A 43 -34.62 -18.19 2.88
C GLU A 43 -33.61 -18.64 3.95
N GLU A 44 -32.90 -19.74 3.69
CA GLU A 44 -31.70 -20.11 4.42
C GLU A 44 -30.54 -20.15 3.44
N GLY A 45 -29.65 -19.16 3.58
CA GLY A 45 -28.35 -19.13 2.92
C GLY A 45 -28.32 -18.29 1.65
N ALA A 46 -28.42 -16.97 1.79
CA ALA A 46 -27.50 -16.12 1.04
C ALA A 46 -26.08 -16.49 1.50
N GLU A 47 -25.56 -17.62 1.02
CA GLU A 47 -24.15 -17.92 1.10
C GLU A 47 -23.44 -16.75 0.44
N ASP A 48 -22.69 -16.04 1.27
CA ASP A 48 -21.62 -15.13 0.96
C ASP A 48 -20.90 -15.59 -0.31
N ASN A 49 -21.38 -15.13 -1.48
CA ASN A 49 -20.71 -15.30 -2.77
C ASN A 49 -19.56 -14.29 -2.79
N ASP A 50 -18.66 -14.47 -1.83
CA ASP A 50 -17.51 -13.67 -1.54
C ASP A 50 -16.52 -13.96 -2.67
N ASN A 51 -16.62 -13.21 -3.78
CA ASN A 51 -15.95 -13.40 -5.08
C ASN A 51 -14.62 -14.20 -5.00
N LYS A 52 -14.70 -15.54 -5.02
CA LYS A 52 -13.53 -16.43 -4.94
C LYS A 52 -12.95 -16.60 -6.33
N MET A 53 -11.77 -16.02 -6.55
CA MET A 53 -10.97 -16.21 -7.77
C MET A 53 -9.86 -17.23 -7.51
N GLN A 54 -9.33 -17.83 -8.58
CA GLN A 54 -8.11 -18.64 -8.51
C GLN A 54 -7.01 -18.01 -9.34
N LEU A 55 -5.84 -17.87 -8.73
CA LEU A 55 -4.64 -17.38 -9.39
C LEU A 55 -3.62 -18.51 -9.47
N THR A 56 -3.02 -18.73 -10.64
CA THR A 56 -1.96 -19.73 -10.80
C THR A 56 -0.65 -19.02 -11.12
N LEU A 57 0.34 -19.14 -10.23
CA LEU A 57 1.70 -18.60 -10.43
C LEU A 57 2.69 -19.74 -10.24
N ASP A 58 3.67 -19.84 -11.14
CA ASP A 58 4.74 -20.86 -11.08
C ASP A 58 4.24 -22.32 -10.91
N GLY A 59 3.05 -22.62 -11.43
CA GLY A 59 2.42 -23.94 -11.32
C GLY A 59 1.69 -24.22 -10.01
N ALA A 60 1.76 -23.31 -9.02
CA ALA A 60 0.97 -23.35 -7.80
C ALA A 60 -0.34 -22.58 -7.99
N SER A 61 -1.42 -23.07 -7.36
CA SER A 61 -2.75 -22.44 -7.40
C SER A 61 -3.08 -21.84 -6.05
N TYR A 62 -3.35 -20.53 -6.04
CA TYR A 62 -3.66 -19.76 -4.85
C TYR A 62 -5.13 -19.34 -4.87
N PRO A 63 -5.89 -19.63 -3.80
CA PRO A 63 -7.22 -19.05 -3.64
C PRO A 63 -7.07 -17.54 -3.39
N PHE A 64 -7.87 -16.75 -4.11
CA PHE A 64 -7.84 -15.30 -4.04
C PHE A 64 -9.22 -14.77 -3.70
N THR A 65 -9.34 -14.09 -2.56
CA THR A 65 -10.62 -13.54 -2.07
C THR A 65 -10.51 -12.05 -1.77
N ALA A 66 -11.64 -11.35 -1.80
CA ALA A 66 -11.71 -9.93 -1.47
C ALA A 66 -11.28 -9.63 -0.03
N LYS A 67 -11.58 -10.55 0.89
CA LYS A 67 -11.22 -10.46 2.30
C LYS A 67 -9.71 -10.56 2.53
N ASP A 68 -9.06 -11.49 1.84
CA ASP A 68 -7.62 -11.77 2.02
C ASP A 68 -6.76 -10.69 1.35
N TYR A 69 -7.18 -10.19 0.18
CA TYR A 69 -6.39 -9.23 -0.62
C TYR A 69 -7.24 -8.02 -1.06
N PRO A 70 -7.66 -7.15 -0.13
CA PRO A 70 -8.65 -6.11 -0.40
C PRO A 70 -8.19 -5.09 -1.45
N ILE A 71 -6.92 -4.68 -1.42
CA ILE A 71 -6.38 -3.67 -2.35
C ILE A 71 -6.44 -4.19 -3.79
N LEU A 72 -5.89 -5.38 -4.03
CA LEU A 72 -5.83 -5.94 -5.37
C LEU A 72 -7.21 -6.38 -5.85
N SER A 73 -8.04 -6.89 -4.95
CA SER A 73 -9.43 -7.21 -5.24
C SER A 73 -10.19 -5.98 -5.69
N GLN A 74 -10.11 -4.87 -4.96
CA GLN A 74 -10.79 -3.64 -5.35
C GLN A 74 -10.29 -3.12 -6.70
N PHE A 75 -9.00 -3.26 -7.00
CA PHE A 75 -8.46 -2.91 -8.31
C PHE A 75 -9.07 -3.75 -9.45
N VAL A 76 -9.05 -5.09 -9.35
CA VAL A 76 -9.49 -5.96 -10.45
C VAL A 76 -11.00 -5.94 -10.66
N HIS A 77 -11.79 -5.66 -9.62
CA HIS A 77 -13.25 -5.54 -9.74
C HIS A 77 -13.71 -4.29 -10.50
N ASN A 78 -12.82 -3.34 -10.80
CA ASN A 78 -13.12 -2.21 -11.68
C ASN A 78 -13.16 -2.62 -13.18
N PHE A 79 -12.89 -3.87 -13.51
CA PHE A 79 -12.86 -4.39 -14.87
C PHE A 79 -14.01 -5.37 -15.11
N ASN A 80 -14.50 -5.45 -16.34
CA ASN A 80 -15.59 -6.36 -16.72
C ASN A 80 -15.28 -7.85 -16.49
N GLN A 81 -13.99 -8.23 -16.43
CA GLN A 81 -13.54 -9.60 -16.24
C GLN A 81 -12.43 -9.65 -15.17
N PRO A 82 -12.79 -9.55 -13.86
CA PRO A 82 -11.83 -9.39 -12.78
C PRO A 82 -10.77 -10.50 -12.70
N GLU A 83 -11.19 -11.77 -12.83
CA GLU A 83 -10.27 -12.91 -12.78
C GLU A 83 -9.27 -12.90 -13.95
N GLN A 84 -9.72 -12.53 -15.15
CA GLN A 84 -8.82 -12.40 -16.29
C GLN A 84 -7.86 -11.23 -16.12
N GLN A 85 -8.30 -10.15 -15.46
CA GLN A 85 -7.44 -9.02 -15.14
C GLN A 85 -6.39 -9.41 -14.10
N LEU A 86 -6.78 -10.12 -13.05
CA LEU A 86 -5.87 -10.64 -12.01
C LEU A 86 -4.75 -11.49 -12.64
N ARG A 87 -5.07 -12.40 -13.54
CA ARG A 87 -4.10 -13.27 -14.24
C ARG A 87 -3.14 -12.53 -15.18
N LYS A 88 -3.45 -11.30 -15.58
CA LYS A 88 -2.60 -10.49 -16.46
C LYS A 88 -1.62 -9.61 -15.70
N LEU A 89 -1.77 -9.50 -14.39
CA LEU A 89 -0.88 -8.67 -13.59
C LEU A 89 0.53 -9.26 -13.56
N PRO A 90 1.57 -8.41 -13.60
CA PRO A 90 2.96 -8.84 -13.48
C PRO A 90 3.27 -9.22 -12.03
N PHE A 91 3.38 -10.52 -11.76
CA PHE A 91 3.87 -11.03 -10.48
C PHE A 91 5.36 -11.42 -10.62
N SER A 92 6.19 -10.85 -9.76
CA SER A 92 7.61 -11.19 -9.65
C SER A 92 7.82 -11.95 -8.34
N LYS A 93 8.31 -13.19 -8.43
CA LYS A 93 8.56 -14.02 -7.24
C LYS A 93 9.70 -13.44 -6.40
N ILE A 94 9.48 -13.32 -5.09
CA ILE A 94 10.47 -12.87 -4.11
C ILE A 94 10.98 -14.06 -3.28
N LYS A 95 10.05 -14.82 -2.71
CA LYS A 95 10.29 -16.07 -1.94
C LYS A 95 9.19 -17.08 -2.30
N GLU A 96 9.23 -18.27 -1.74
CA GLU A 96 8.09 -19.20 -1.80
C GLU A 96 6.82 -18.49 -1.32
N ASP A 97 5.74 -18.64 -2.08
CA ASP A 97 4.42 -18.02 -1.88
C ASP A 97 4.39 -16.49 -1.75
N GLN A 98 5.52 -15.81 -1.94
CA GLN A 98 5.66 -14.36 -1.82
C GLN A 98 6.02 -13.70 -3.15
N TYR A 99 5.22 -12.70 -3.52
CA TYR A 99 5.29 -12.06 -4.83
C TYR A 99 5.17 -10.54 -4.70
N LEU A 100 5.95 -9.85 -5.52
CA LEU A 100 5.73 -8.45 -5.84
C LEU A 100 4.78 -8.36 -7.04
N VAL A 101 3.69 -7.62 -6.90
CA VAL A 101 2.77 -7.31 -8.02
C VAL A 101 2.78 -5.82 -8.34
N GLU A 102 2.87 -5.50 -9.63
CA GLU A 102 2.65 -4.14 -10.13
C GLU A 102 1.20 -4.02 -10.63
N PHE A 103 0.51 -2.97 -10.22
CA PHE A 103 -0.88 -2.73 -10.60
C PHE A 103 -1.14 -1.22 -10.74
N ALA A 104 -2.33 -0.86 -11.25
CA ALA A 104 -2.75 0.53 -11.42
C ALA A 104 -1.73 1.42 -12.15
N CYS A 105 -1.06 0.87 -13.17
CA CYS A 105 0.00 1.58 -13.89
C CYS A 105 -0.51 2.78 -14.70
N HIS A 106 0.22 3.89 -14.61
CA HIS A 106 0.05 5.10 -15.42
C HIS A 106 1.41 5.52 -15.99
N GLU A 107 1.50 5.60 -17.32
CA GLU A 107 2.77 5.78 -18.04
C GLU A 107 3.78 4.68 -17.68
N GLN A 108 4.94 5.03 -17.12
CA GLN A 108 5.99 4.10 -16.67
C GLN A 108 6.00 3.90 -15.15
N ARG A 109 4.90 4.25 -14.47
CA ARG A 109 4.80 4.21 -13.01
C ARG A 109 3.63 3.33 -12.59
N CYS A 110 3.83 2.49 -11.60
CA CYS A 110 2.84 1.57 -11.07
C CYS A 110 2.74 1.67 -9.56
N SER A 111 1.62 1.21 -9.01
CA SER A 111 1.52 0.87 -7.60
C SER A 111 2.10 -0.54 -7.41
N HIS A 112 2.80 -0.76 -6.30
CA HIS A 112 3.56 -1.96 -5.99
C HIS A 112 3.06 -2.55 -4.69
N LEU A 113 2.61 -3.79 -4.74
CA LEU A 113 2.07 -4.52 -3.59
C LEU A 113 2.92 -5.78 -3.38
N MET A 114 3.41 -5.96 -2.16
CA MET A 114 3.99 -7.23 -1.72
C MET A 114 2.85 -8.12 -1.25
N ILE A 115 2.83 -9.38 -1.65
CA ILE A 115 1.79 -10.35 -1.28
C ILE A 115 2.48 -11.61 -0.74
N ASP A 116 1.95 -12.14 0.36
CA ASP A 116 2.21 -13.47 0.86
C ASP A 116 0.93 -14.29 0.77
N PHE A 117 0.93 -15.32 -0.09
CA PHE A 117 -0.23 -16.17 -0.29
C PHE A 117 -0.43 -17.23 0.80
N GLU A 118 0.63 -17.60 1.52
CA GLU A 118 0.56 -18.54 2.65
C GLU A 118 -0.10 -17.86 3.85
N GLN A 119 0.38 -16.66 4.20
CA GLN A 119 -0.12 -15.85 5.31
C GLN A 119 -1.39 -15.08 4.97
N LYS A 120 -1.79 -15.05 3.69
CA LYS A 120 -2.93 -14.27 3.19
C LYS A 120 -2.83 -12.80 3.57
N HIS A 121 -1.64 -12.26 3.37
CA HIS A 121 -1.32 -10.90 3.73
C HIS A 121 -0.77 -10.13 2.52
N SER A 122 -0.97 -8.82 2.54
CA SER A 122 -0.41 -7.95 1.50
C SER A 122 -0.08 -6.58 2.05
N PHE A 123 1.04 -6.02 1.59
CA PHE A 123 1.53 -4.72 2.01
C PHE A 123 1.76 -3.81 0.81
N LEU A 124 1.11 -2.64 0.79
CA LEU A 124 1.29 -1.64 -0.26
C LEU A 124 2.63 -0.93 -0.04
N MET A 125 3.62 -1.28 -0.84
CA MET A 125 4.97 -0.73 -0.69
C MET A 125 5.05 0.69 -1.23
N SER A 126 4.61 0.91 -2.47
CA SER A 126 4.74 2.21 -3.09
C SER A 126 3.67 2.46 -4.13
N ASP A 127 3.20 3.69 -4.24
CA ASP A 127 2.17 4.08 -5.19
C ASP A 127 2.77 4.87 -6.37
N LEU A 128 2.27 4.67 -7.59
CA LEU A 128 2.66 5.40 -8.80
C LEU A 128 4.15 5.75 -8.86
N SER A 129 5.00 4.75 -8.71
CA SER A 129 6.45 4.85 -8.74
C SER A 129 7.04 3.87 -9.75
N LYS A 130 8.35 3.90 -9.93
CA LYS A 130 9.08 2.92 -10.74
C LYS A 130 9.98 2.12 -9.83
N LEU A 131 9.92 0.79 -9.86
CA LEU A 131 10.94 -0.04 -9.22
C LEU A 131 12.27 0.09 -9.99
N VAL A 132 13.30 0.60 -9.32
CA VAL A 132 14.65 0.76 -9.89
C VAL A 132 15.49 -0.47 -9.63
N SER A 133 15.45 -0.98 -8.40
CA SER A 133 16.18 -2.17 -8.01
C SER A 133 15.50 -2.87 -6.83
N SER A 134 15.75 -4.17 -6.74
CA SER A 134 15.52 -4.96 -5.54
C SER A 134 16.76 -5.79 -5.23
N GLN A 135 17.06 -5.97 -3.95
CA GLN A 135 18.18 -6.79 -3.50
C GLN A 135 17.78 -7.53 -2.22
N ALA A 136 18.07 -8.83 -2.15
CA ALA A 136 17.92 -9.59 -0.92
C ALA A 136 19.16 -9.43 -0.02
N SER A 137 18.96 -9.47 1.30
CA SER A 137 20.05 -9.55 2.28
C SER A 137 20.83 -10.86 2.12
N PRO A 138 22.08 -10.94 2.62
CA PRO A 138 22.92 -12.14 2.50
C PRO A 138 22.28 -13.42 3.05
N ASP A 139 21.51 -13.29 4.13
CA ASP A 139 20.75 -14.36 4.79
C ASP A 139 19.35 -14.60 4.20
N GLN A 140 18.94 -13.79 3.21
CA GLN A 140 17.63 -13.83 2.56
C GLN A 140 16.44 -13.61 3.50
N GLN A 141 16.67 -12.99 4.66
CA GLN A 141 15.58 -12.62 5.58
C GLN A 141 14.90 -11.31 5.18
N TYR A 142 15.63 -10.42 4.51
CA TYR A 142 15.15 -9.09 4.14
C TYR A 142 15.32 -8.82 2.64
N VAL A 143 14.49 -7.91 2.11
CA VAL A 143 14.64 -7.39 0.75
C VAL A 143 14.52 -5.88 0.73
N ALA A 144 15.53 -5.23 0.17
CA ALA A 144 15.54 -3.80 -0.11
C ALA A 144 14.92 -3.54 -1.48
N PHE A 145 13.91 -2.67 -1.55
CA PHE A 145 13.27 -2.18 -2.77
C PHE A 145 13.51 -0.68 -2.92
N LEU A 146 14.11 -0.28 -4.04
CA LEU A 146 14.34 1.11 -4.39
C LEU A 146 13.32 1.56 -5.42
N PHE A 147 12.45 2.49 -5.04
CA PHE A 147 11.45 3.09 -5.90
C PHE A 147 11.86 4.51 -6.31
N GLU A 148 11.52 4.89 -7.54
CA GLU A 148 11.80 6.21 -8.10
C GLU A 148 10.51 6.94 -8.46
N ARG A 149 10.49 8.24 -8.19
CA ARG A 149 9.55 9.19 -8.79
C ARG A 149 10.35 10.37 -9.36
N THR A 150 9.94 10.82 -10.54
CA THR A 150 10.52 12.03 -11.13
C THR A 150 9.71 13.25 -10.68
N TYR A 151 10.37 14.24 -10.08
CA TYR A 151 9.81 15.53 -9.71
C TYR A 151 10.67 16.64 -10.31
N GLU A 152 10.08 17.57 -11.06
CA GLU A 152 10.79 18.69 -11.71
C GLU A 152 12.05 18.28 -12.53
N LYS A 153 12.03 17.08 -13.15
CA LYS A 153 13.13 16.44 -13.89
C LYS A 153 14.26 15.84 -13.03
N GLU A 154 14.09 15.80 -11.72
CA GLU A 154 14.99 15.14 -10.79
C GLU A 154 14.41 13.81 -10.32
N ALA A 155 15.26 12.79 -10.23
CA ALA A 155 14.90 11.47 -9.73
C ALA A 155 15.00 11.45 -8.20
N MET A 156 13.85 11.34 -7.54
CA MET A 156 13.77 11.16 -6.09
C MET A 156 13.45 9.72 -5.79
N HIS A 157 14.05 9.17 -4.74
CA HIS A 157 13.94 7.77 -4.41
C HIS A 157 13.33 7.54 -3.03
N GLN A 158 12.63 6.42 -2.91
CA GLN A 158 12.18 5.84 -1.66
C GLN A 158 12.77 4.44 -1.55
N LEU A 159 13.44 4.15 -0.44
CA LEU A 159 13.89 2.82 -0.07
C LEU A 159 12.92 2.22 0.95
N ILE A 160 12.51 0.99 0.70
CA ILE A 160 11.78 0.16 1.65
C ILE A 160 12.57 -1.12 1.85
N VAL A 161 12.87 -1.47 3.10
CA VAL A 161 13.44 -2.77 3.45
C VAL A 161 12.33 -3.58 4.12
N MET A 162 11.97 -4.70 3.51
CA MET A 162 10.92 -5.59 3.99
C MET A 162 11.54 -6.77 4.72
N ASP A 163 11.00 -7.12 5.89
CA ASP A 163 11.19 -8.43 6.50
C ASP A 163 10.29 -9.43 5.77
N LEU A 164 10.88 -10.50 5.23
CA LEU A 164 10.16 -11.50 4.46
C LEU A 164 9.38 -12.49 5.33
N ASP A 165 9.68 -12.62 6.62
CA ASP A 165 8.94 -13.53 7.49
C ASP A 165 7.65 -12.87 8.01
N THR A 166 7.69 -11.56 8.29
CA THR A 166 6.52 -10.79 8.74
C THR A 166 5.77 -10.07 7.63
N LEU A 167 6.40 -9.89 6.47
CA LEU A 167 5.91 -9.08 5.34
C LEU A 167 5.67 -7.60 5.72
N GLU A 168 6.39 -7.09 6.72
CA GLU A 168 6.33 -5.70 7.17
C GLU A 168 7.62 -4.93 6.84
N PRO A 169 7.54 -3.62 6.58
CA PRO A 169 8.73 -2.81 6.41
C PRO A 169 9.44 -2.61 7.76
N ILE A 170 10.75 -2.81 7.76
CA ILE A 170 11.58 -2.49 8.94
C ILE A 170 12.06 -1.05 8.91
N GLU A 171 12.24 -0.48 10.09
CA GLU A 171 12.77 0.86 10.24
C GLU A 171 14.30 0.85 10.15
N LEU A 172 14.86 1.72 9.32
CA LEU A 172 16.31 1.89 9.22
C LEU A 172 16.82 2.88 10.28
N GLU A 173 17.77 2.42 11.08
CA GLU A 173 18.47 3.25 12.06
C GLU A 173 19.76 3.82 11.44
N PRO A 174 20.11 5.08 11.72
CA PRO A 174 21.35 5.65 11.21
C PRO A 174 22.56 4.95 11.83
N GLY A 175 23.54 4.60 11.00
CA GLY A 175 24.86 4.17 11.47
C GLY A 175 25.72 5.35 11.96
N GLU A 176 27.01 5.10 12.18
CA GLU A 176 27.99 6.15 12.50
C GLU A 176 28.11 7.16 11.34
N ASP A 177 28.31 8.45 11.67
CA ASP A 177 28.50 9.55 10.72
C ASP A 177 27.40 9.68 9.65
N HIS A 178 26.15 9.69 10.10
CA HIS A 178 24.98 9.81 9.22
C HIS A 178 24.76 11.24 8.70
N LEU A 179 24.79 11.41 7.37
CA LEU A 179 24.70 12.72 6.69
C LEU A 179 23.43 12.90 5.83
N LEU A 180 22.70 11.82 5.55
CA LEU A 180 21.49 11.86 4.72
C LEU A 180 20.24 11.94 5.61
N PRO A 181 19.05 12.21 5.08
CA PRO A 181 17.82 11.93 5.82
C PRO A 181 17.38 10.46 5.63
N LYS A 182 16.41 10.01 6.43
CA LYS A 182 15.82 8.66 6.30
C LYS A 182 15.33 8.41 4.87
N PRO A 183 15.70 7.27 4.25
CA PRO A 183 15.45 7.03 2.83
C PRO A 183 14.03 6.51 2.57
N ASN A 184 13.16 6.43 3.58
CA ASN A 184 11.79 5.91 3.47
C ASN A 184 10.79 6.89 2.83
N GLN A 185 11.27 8.02 2.32
CA GLN A 185 10.50 9.05 1.63
C GLN A 185 11.22 9.52 0.38
N TYR A 186 10.45 9.99 -0.61
CA TYR A 186 10.95 10.56 -1.86
C TYR A 186 11.61 11.93 -1.65
N GLN A 187 12.83 11.95 -1.13
CA GLN A 187 13.51 13.18 -0.72
C GLN A 187 14.80 13.49 -1.48
N TYR A 188 15.50 12.47 -1.98
CA TYR A 188 16.78 12.65 -2.65
C TYR A 188 17.08 11.50 -3.64
N ALA A 189 18.09 11.71 -4.48
CA ALA A 189 18.53 10.76 -5.47
C ALA A 189 19.47 9.69 -4.88
N ILE A 190 19.03 8.43 -4.83
CA ILE A 190 19.85 7.30 -4.40
C ILE A 190 20.44 6.63 -5.64
N HIS A 191 21.77 6.50 -5.70
CA HIS A 191 22.45 5.83 -6.81
C HIS A 191 22.55 4.32 -6.61
N SER A 192 22.79 3.90 -5.37
CA SER A 192 22.89 2.48 -5.04
C SER A 192 22.54 2.20 -3.59
N VAL A 193 22.02 1.00 -3.38
CA VAL A 193 21.72 0.40 -2.10
C VAL A 193 22.42 -0.96 -2.08
N THR A 194 23.16 -1.26 -1.01
CA THR A 194 23.92 -2.50 -0.92
C THR A 194 23.93 -3.02 0.51
N PHE A 195 23.47 -4.26 0.71
CA PHE A 195 23.69 -4.98 1.96
C PHE A 195 25.19 -5.27 2.13
N MET A 196 25.74 -4.85 3.27
CA MET A 196 27.16 -5.04 3.61
C MET A 196 27.37 -6.34 4.39
N ASP A 197 26.43 -6.65 5.28
CA ASP A 197 26.34 -7.85 6.11
C ASP A 197 24.89 -8.00 6.57
N GLU A 198 24.63 -8.88 7.54
CA GLU A 198 23.32 -9.23 8.10
C GLU A 198 22.66 -8.13 8.95
N GLU A 199 23.36 -7.03 9.25
CA GLU A 199 22.81 -5.92 10.07
C GLU A 199 22.97 -4.54 9.40
N ARG A 200 23.82 -4.41 8.38
CA ARG A 200 24.19 -3.12 7.79
C ARG A 200 23.93 -3.02 6.30
N LEU A 201 23.38 -1.87 5.93
CA LEU A 201 23.07 -1.41 4.60
C LEU A 201 23.90 -0.17 4.29
N GLN A 202 24.46 -0.08 3.09
CA GLN A 202 25.10 1.14 2.60
C GLN A 202 24.25 1.80 1.51
N ILE A 203 24.03 3.10 1.64
CA ILE A 203 23.38 3.94 0.63
C ILE A 203 24.42 4.89 0.04
N THR A 204 24.50 4.93 -1.28
CA THR A 204 25.29 5.93 -2.02
C THR A 204 24.34 6.91 -2.70
N SER A 205 24.55 8.21 -2.46
CA SER A 205 23.69 9.30 -2.93
C SER A 205 24.53 10.51 -3.33
N ASN A 206 23.94 11.47 -4.05
CA ASN A 206 24.45 12.83 -4.04
C ASN A 206 24.29 13.44 -2.65
N ASP A 207 25.17 14.37 -2.24
CA ASP A 207 24.94 15.17 -1.04
C ASP A 207 23.75 16.13 -1.27
N PRO A 208 22.62 16.00 -0.55
CA PRO A 208 21.48 16.89 -0.74
C PRO A 208 21.70 18.28 -0.14
N VAL A 209 22.74 18.46 0.69
CA VAL A 209 23.05 19.71 1.40
C VAL A 209 24.23 20.45 0.76
N ALA A 210 25.06 19.76 -0.03
CA ALA A 210 26.19 20.41 -0.68
C ALA A 210 25.75 21.31 -1.85
N GLY A 211 26.43 22.44 -2.02
CA GLY A 211 26.19 23.35 -3.14
C GLY A 211 26.44 22.67 -4.49
N SER A 212 25.88 23.24 -5.57
CA SER A 212 25.92 22.70 -6.95
C SER A 212 27.31 22.35 -7.51
N ASP A 213 28.38 22.75 -6.83
CA ASP A 213 29.76 22.65 -7.26
C ASP A 213 30.49 21.41 -6.70
N THR A 214 29.94 20.72 -5.71
CA THR A 214 30.49 19.49 -5.11
C THR A 214 29.67 18.28 -5.55
N LYS A 215 30.30 17.39 -6.32
CA LYS A 215 29.68 16.20 -6.95
C LYS A 215 30.10 14.89 -6.31
N ASP A 216 30.81 14.94 -5.19
CA ASP A 216 31.30 13.71 -4.58
C ASP A 216 30.12 12.95 -3.95
N PRO A 217 29.94 11.66 -4.27
CA PRO A 217 28.85 10.88 -3.73
C PRO A 217 29.07 10.66 -2.23
N VAL A 218 28.02 10.86 -1.45
CA VAL A 218 27.99 10.58 -0.02
C VAL A 218 27.60 9.12 0.17
N ARG A 219 28.34 8.44 1.05
CA ARG A 219 28.04 7.08 1.50
C ARG A 219 27.62 7.11 2.95
N THR A 220 26.45 6.57 3.25
CA THR A 220 25.97 6.42 4.63
C THR A 220 25.67 4.97 4.92
N GLN A 221 25.93 4.57 6.16
CA GLN A 221 25.55 3.27 6.66
C GLN A 221 24.26 3.38 7.46
N TRP A 222 23.45 2.35 7.35
CA TRP A 222 22.19 2.18 8.05
C TRP A 222 22.15 0.80 8.67
N ILE A 223 21.57 0.72 9.86
CA ILE A 223 21.35 -0.52 10.57
C ILE A 223 19.92 -0.97 10.28
N TYR A 224 19.76 -2.26 9.97
CA TYR A 224 18.48 -2.90 9.70
C TYR A 224 18.39 -4.14 10.59
N LYS A 225 17.32 -4.24 11.38
CA LYS A 225 17.08 -5.31 12.36
C LYS A 225 15.60 -5.66 12.38
#